data_AF-A0A6J7TLG3-F1
#
_entry.id   AF-A0A6J7TLG3-F1
#
_cell.length_a   1.000
_cell.length_b   1.000
_cell.length_c   1.000
_cell.angle_alpha   90.00
_cell.angle_beta   90.00
_cell.angle_gamma   90.00
#
_symmetry.space_group_name_H-M   'P 1'
#
loop_
_entity.id
_entity.type
_entity.pdbx_description
1 polymer ?
#
loop_
_entity_poly.entity_id
_entity_poly.type
_entity_poly.pdbx_seq_one_letter_code
_entity_poly.pdbx_strand_id
1 'polypeptide(L)'
;MNVCSSLAQQLIADAEGSTKSVAITVVNASTEKDAVEVGRACARNNLLKAAIFGGDPNWGRVLAAVGTADAHMDPLTIDVCLNGVQVCTNSAPDADKTKVNFSERLVDITIDLHVGSASATVMTNDLTHDYVHENSAYST
;
A
#
# COMPACT_ATOMS: atom_id res chain seq x y z
N MET A 1 -7.64 14.69 17.35
CA MET A 1 -7.58 13.23 17.11
C MET A 1 -6.18 12.64 17.34
N ASN A 2 -5.32 13.29 18.14
CA ASN A 2 -3.88 12.97 18.15
C ASN A 2 -3.55 11.69 18.93
N VAL A 3 -4.35 11.34 19.94
CA VAL A 3 -4.11 10.13 20.76
C VAL A 3 -4.33 8.86 19.94
N CYS A 4 -5.48 8.71 19.29
CA CYS A 4 -5.77 7.51 18.49
C CYS A 4 -4.80 7.34 17.32
N SER A 5 -4.41 8.43 16.66
CA SER A 5 -3.43 8.41 15.58
C SER A 5 -2.05 7.96 16.08
N SER A 6 -1.58 8.51 17.21
CA SER A 6 -0.31 8.10 17.82
C SER A 6 -0.32 6.62 18.25
N LEU A 7 -1.41 6.15 18.85
CA LEU A 7 -1.55 4.73 19.23
C LEU A 7 -1.56 3.82 18.00
N ALA A 8 -2.29 4.19 16.94
CA ALA A 8 -2.31 3.42 15.70
C ALA A 8 -0.92 3.32 15.04
N GLN A 9 -0.14 4.40 15.07
CA GLN A 9 1.25 4.40 14.57
C GLN A 9 2.15 3.49 15.40
N GLN A 10 2.00 3.50 16.73
CA GLN A 10 2.76 2.60 17.61
C GLN A 10 2.41 1.14 17.36
N LEU A 11 1.12 0.80 17.22
CA LEU A 11 0.67 -0.55 16.90
C LEU A 11 1.26 -1.08 15.57
N ILE A 12 1.32 -0.24 14.55
CA ILE A 12 1.86 -0.63 13.24
C ILE A 12 3.39 -0.69 13.24
N ALA A 13 4.05 0.12 14.07
CA ALA A 13 5.48 0.05 14.25
C ALA A 13 5.92 -1.25 14.95
N ASP A 14 5.06 -1.84 15.78
CA ASP A 14 5.32 -3.04 16.58
C ASP A 14 4.55 -4.28 16.10
N ALA A 15 4.11 -4.30 14.84
CA ALA A 15 3.38 -5.44 14.29
C ALA A 15 4.30 -6.67 14.18
N GLU A 16 3.76 -7.84 14.55
CA GLU A 16 4.39 -9.16 14.52
C GLU A 16 5.22 -9.40 13.26
N GLY A 17 6.50 -9.75 13.44
CA GLY A 17 7.46 -10.01 12.37
C GLY A 17 7.67 -8.90 11.32
N SER A 18 7.15 -7.68 11.50
CA SER A 18 7.16 -6.65 10.45
C SER A 18 8.51 -5.94 10.27
N THR A 19 8.97 -5.83 9.01
CA THR A 19 10.18 -5.04 8.70
C THR A 19 9.85 -3.66 8.12
N LYS A 20 8.68 -3.50 7.52
CA LYS A 20 8.19 -2.25 6.93
C LYS A 20 6.87 -1.83 7.53
N SER A 21 6.70 -0.52 7.67
CA SER A 21 5.40 0.13 7.85
C SER A 21 5.01 0.73 6.51
N VAL A 22 3.79 0.48 6.05
CA VAL A 22 3.34 0.85 4.71
C VAL A 22 2.16 1.81 4.82
N ALA A 23 2.26 2.99 4.23
CA ALA A 23 1.19 3.95 4.09
C ALA A 23 0.67 3.91 2.66
N ILE A 24 -0.59 3.49 2.48
CA ILE A 24 -1.25 3.45 1.18
C ILE A 24 -2.24 4.60 1.13
N THR A 25 -1.89 5.63 0.38
CA THR A 25 -2.70 6.83 0.21
C THR A 25 -3.38 6.78 -1.15
N VAL A 26 -4.71 6.73 -1.15
CA VAL A 26 -5.51 6.80 -2.37
C VAL A 26 -6.06 8.22 -2.49
N VAL A 27 -5.87 8.85 -3.66
CA VAL A 27 -6.29 10.24 -3.94
C VAL A 27 -7.19 10.30 -5.16
N ASN A 28 -7.93 11.41 -5.27
CA ASN A 28 -8.89 11.70 -6.33
C ASN A 28 -9.87 10.54 -6.61
N ALA A 29 -10.31 9.88 -5.53
CA ALA A 29 -11.39 8.90 -5.59
C ALA A 29 -12.75 9.61 -5.70
N SER A 30 -13.77 8.89 -6.18
CA SER A 30 -15.14 9.40 -6.26
C SER A 30 -15.72 9.71 -4.88
N THR A 31 -15.47 8.81 -3.91
CA THR A 31 -15.84 8.98 -2.51
C THR A 31 -14.71 8.56 -1.57
N GLU A 32 -14.76 9.01 -0.31
CA GLU A 32 -13.80 8.54 0.72
C GLU A 32 -13.93 7.02 0.94
N LYS A 33 -15.16 6.48 0.82
CA LYS A 33 -15.40 5.04 0.92
C LYS A 33 -14.65 4.27 -0.17
N ASP A 34 -14.68 4.76 -1.41
CA ASP A 34 -13.92 4.17 -2.52
C ASP A 34 -12.41 4.22 -2.25
N ALA A 35 -11.90 5.35 -1.76
CA ALA A 35 -10.48 5.49 -1.39
C ALA A 35 -10.07 4.49 -0.30
N VAL A 36 -10.90 4.32 0.74
CA VAL A 36 -10.67 3.33 1.80
C VAL A 36 -10.74 1.91 1.27
N GLU A 37 -11.68 1.60 0.37
CA GLU A 37 -11.84 0.25 -0.19
C GLU A 37 -10.62 -0.14 -1.03
N VAL A 38 -10.17 0.74 -1.92
CA VAL A 38 -8.94 0.54 -2.70
C VAL A 38 -7.72 0.40 -1.77
N GLY A 39 -7.57 1.29 -0.78
CA GLY A 39 -6.47 1.22 0.18
C GLY A 39 -6.46 -0.11 0.95
N ARG A 40 -7.64 -0.62 1.35
CA ARG A 40 -7.78 -1.92 2.03
C ARG A 40 -7.50 -3.10 1.12
N ALA A 41 -7.93 -3.06 -0.13
CA ALA A 41 -7.64 -4.11 -1.12
C ALA A 41 -6.12 -4.26 -1.32
N CYS A 42 -5.40 -3.16 -1.49
CA CYS A 42 -3.93 -3.15 -1.54
C CYS A 42 -3.32 -3.62 -0.21
N ALA A 43 -3.79 -3.11 0.93
CA ALA A 43 -3.23 -3.42 2.24
C ALA A 43 -3.33 -4.90 2.63
N ARG A 44 -4.30 -5.63 2.07
CA ARG A 44 -4.55 -7.06 2.33
C ARG A 44 -3.94 -7.98 1.27
N ASN A 45 -3.35 -7.44 0.21
CA ASN A 45 -2.82 -8.23 -0.88
C ASN A 45 -1.49 -8.88 -0.51
N ASN A 46 -1.48 -10.21 -0.36
CA ASN A 46 -0.27 -10.95 0.06
C ASN A 46 0.89 -10.81 -0.92
N LEU A 47 0.63 -10.73 -2.23
CA LEU A 47 1.69 -10.54 -3.23
C LEU A 47 2.32 -9.17 -3.07
N LEU A 48 1.54 -8.12 -2.87
CA LEU A 48 2.06 -6.77 -2.64
C LEU A 48 2.87 -6.72 -1.34
N LYS A 49 2.32 -7.24 -0.24
CA LYS A 49 3.02 -7.28 1.06
C LYS A 49 4.36 -8.05 0.98
N ALA A 50 4.41 -9.16 0.25
CA ALA A 50 5.64 -9.91 0.03
C ALA A 50 6.65 -9.20 -0.90
N ALA A 51 6.17 -8.46 -1.91
CA ALA A 51 7.05 -7.63 -2.75
C ALA A 51 7.73 -6.52 -1.93
N ILE A 52 6.97 -5.88 -1.04
CA ILE A 52 7.49 -4.83 -0.15
C ILE A 52 8.53 -5.40 0.80
N PHE A 53 8.29 -6.58 1.40
CA PHE A 53 9.29 -7.28 2.21
C PHE A 53 10.59 -7.53 1.41
N GLY A 54 10.47 -7.98 0.16
CA GLY A 54 11.61 -8.21 -0.73
C GLY A 54 12.25 -6.96 -1.32
N GLY A 55 11.73 -5.75 -1.03
CA GLY A 55 12.21 -4.51 -1.64
C GLY A 55 11.99 -4.41 -3.16
N ASP A 56 11.00 -5.13 -3.71
CA ASP A 56 10.65 -5.08 -5.14
C ASP A 56 9.59 -3.99 -5.40
N PRO A 57 9.90 -2.94 -6.18
CA PRO A 57 8.96 -1.89 -6.57
C PRO A 57 7.95 -2.37 -7.62
N ASN A 58 7.13 -3.35 -7.23
CA ASN A 58 6.22 -4.04 -8.12
C ASN A 58 4.86 -3.34 -8.22
N TRP A 59 4.81 -2.23 -8.96
CA TRP A 59 3.58 -1.47 -9.20
C TRP A 59 2.49 -2.29 -9.92
N GLY A 60 2.87 -3.33 -10.68
CA GLY A 60 1.90 -4.26 -11.27
C GLY A 60 1.07 -5.00 -10.21
N ARG A 61 1.67 -5.34 -9.06
CA ARG A 61 0.93 -5.91 -7.91
C ARG A 61 0.04 -4.88 -7.22
N VAL A 62 0.40 -3.59 -7.27
CA VAL A 62 -0.48 -2.51 -6.80
C VAL A 62 -1.72 -2.43 -7.67
N LEU A 63 -1.57 -2.29 -9.00
CA LEU A 63 -2.71 -2.25 -9.93
C LEU A 63 -3.59 -3.50 -9.85
N ALA A 64 -2.99 -4.69 -9.77
CA ALA A 64 -3.74 -5.93 -9.61
C ALA A 64 -4.58 -5.94 -8.33
N ALA A 65 -4.09 -5.37 -7.23
CA ALA A 65 -4.85 -5.23 -5.99
C ALA A 65 -5.96 -4.17 -6.10
N VAL A 66 -5.67 -3.01 -6.72
CA VAL A 66 -6.67 -1.95 -6.97
C VAL A 66 -7.85 -2.52 -7.76
N GLY A 67 -7.59 -3.30 -8.81
CA GLY A 67 -8.63 -3.91 -9.64
C GLY A 67 -9.51 -4.95 -8.94
N THR A 68 -9.21 -5.33 -7.70
CA THR A 68 -10.09 -6.21 -6.89
C THR A 68 -11.04 -5.43 -5.96
N ALA A 69 -10.86 -4.12 -5.82
CA ALA A 69 -11.67 -3.28 -4.95
C ALA A 69 -13.07 -3.05 -5.55
N ASP A 70 -14.09 -3.13 -4.70
CA ASP A 70 -15.46 -2.71 -5.06
C ASP A 70 -15.60 -1.19 -4.92
N ALA A 71 -14.99 -0.47 -5.87
CA ALA A 71 -14.88 0.98 -5.87
C ALA A 71 -15.04 1.56 -7.27
N HIS A 72 -15.52 2.80 -7.38
CA HIS A 72 -15.55 3.51 -8.66
C HIS A 72 -14.13 3.88 -9.11
N MET A 73 -13.74 3.45 -10.30
CA MET A 73 -12.43 3.71 -10.90
C MET A 73 -12.48 3.60 -12.43
N ASP A 74 -11.54 4.24 -13.13
CA ASP A 74 -11.23 3.96 -14.53
C ASP A 74 -9.88 3.22 -14.60
N PRO A 75 -9.85 1.95 -15.05
CA PRO A 75 -8.63 1.14 -15.05
C PRO A 75 -7.55 1.64 -16.02
N LEU A 76 -7.83 2.61 -16.90
CA LEU A 76 -6.86 3.14 -17.86
C LEU A 76 -6.16 4.41 -17.38
N THR A 77 -6.61 5.01 -16.29
CA THR A 77 -6.10 6.30 -15.81
C THR A 77 -5.41 6.21 -14.46
N ILE A 78 -5.16 5.01 -13.93
CA ILE A 78 -4.61 4.86 -12.57
C ILE A 78 -3.12 5.18 -12.57
N ASP A 79 -2.72 6.03 -11.63
CA ASP A 79 -1.31 6.34 -11.40
C ASP A 79 -0.82 5.71 -10.09
N VAL A 80 0.46 5.31 -10.06
CA VAL A 80 1.10 4.78 -8.86
C VAL A 80 2.46 5.43 -8.66
N CYS A 81 2.64 6.02 -7.47
CA CYS A 81 3.90 6.53 -6.97
C CYS A 81 4.37 5.70 -5.77
N LEU A 82 5.62 5.24 -5.78
CA LEU A 82 6.25 4.48 -4.71
C LEU A 82 7.45 5.25 -4.16
N ASN A 83 7.43 5.58 -2.88
CA ASN A 83 8.48 6.36 -2.19
C ASN A 83 8.92 7.60 -2.98
N GLY A 84 7.96 8.33 -3.56
CA GLY A 84 8.21 9.55 -4.34
C GLY A 84 8.60 9.31 -5.80
N VAL A 85 8.69 8.07 -6.29
CA VAL A 85 8.96 7.75 -7.69
C VAL A 85 7.66 7.37 -8.40
N GLN A 86 7.31 8.14 -9.45
CA GLN A 86 6.18 7.86 -10.33
C GLN A 86 6.48 6.64 -11.21
N VAL A 87 6.09 5.45 -10.77
CA VAL A 87 6.43 4.18 -11.43
C VAL A 87 5.37 3.72 -12.44
N CYS A 88 4.16 4.26 -12.33
CA CYS A 88 3.07 3.97 -13.24
C CYS A 88 2.24 5.24 -13.48
N THR A 89 1.96 5.52 -14.75
CA THR A 89 1.08 6.62 -15.16
C THR A 89 0.11 6.12 -16.22
N ASN A 90 -1.19 6.42 -16.10
CA ASN A 90 -2.25 5.89 -16.96
C ASN A 90 -2.19 4.36 -17.11
N SER A 91 -2.02 3.66 -15.98
CA SER A 91 -1.91 2.20 -15.91
C SER A 91 -0.81 1.59 -16.79
N ALA A 92 0.19 2.40 -17.16
CA ALA A 92 1.34 2.01 -17.98
C ALA A 92 2.66 2.30 -17.23
N PRO A 93 3.78 1.64 -17.61
CA PRO A 93 5.07 1.93 -17.02
C PRO A 93 5.47 3.40 -17.21
N ASP A 94 6.02 4.03 -16.17
CA ASP A 94 6.56 5.40 -16.22
C ASP A 94 8.05 5.40 -15.84
N ALA A 95 8.45 6.06 -14.75
CA ALA A 95 9.85 6.21 -14.40
C ALA A 95 10.49 4.86 -14.07
N ASP A 96 11.82 4.83 -14.18
CA ASP A 96 12.60 3.65 -13.83
C ASP A 96 12.39 3.26 -12.37
N LYS A 97 11.67 2.15 -12.16
CA LYS A 97 11.34 1.61 -10.84
C LYS A 97 12.56 1.27 -10.00
N THR A 98 13.74 1.07 -10.59
CA THR A 98 14.98 0.81 -9.83
C THR A 98 15.42 2.00 -8.97
N LYS A 99 14.85 3.20 -9.21
CA LYS A 99 15.06 4.39 -8.39
C LYS A 99 14.27 4.39 -7.09
N VAL A 100 13.32 3.47 -6.91
CA VAL A 100 12.56 3.35 -5.66
C VAL A 100 13.48 2.81 -4.57
N ASN A 101 13.63 3.56 -3.48
CA ASN A 101 14.49 3.18 -2.36
C ASN A 101 13.64 2.58 -1.22
N PHE A 102 13.91 1.33 -0.86
CA PHE A 102 13.29 0.62 0.27
C PHE A 102 14.20 0.50 1.51
N SER A 103 15.23 1.33 1.65
CA SER A 103 16.10 1.30 2.85
C SER A 103 15.35 1.72 4.12
N GLU A 104 14.50 2.74 4.01
CA GLU A 104 13.69 3.23 5.13
C GLU A 104 12.62 2.22 5.56
N ARG A 105 12.23 2.26 6.84
CA ARG A 105 11.13 1.42 7.37
C ARG A 105 9.78 1.81 6.77
N LEU A 106 9.54 3.11 6.57
CA LEU A 106 8.32 3.61 5.97
C LEU A 106 8.35 3.40 4.45
N VAL A 107 7.28 2.82 3.93
CA VAL A 107 7.01 2.70 2.50
C VAL A 107 5.73 3.46 2.19
N ASP A 108 5.84 4.48 1.37
CA ASP A 108 4.73 5.29 0.90
C ASP A 108 4.29 4.83 -0.50
N ILE A 109 3.02 4.48 -0.61
CA ILE A 109 2.35 4.13 -1.86
C ILE A 109 1.25 5.16 -2.08
N THR A 110 1.34 5.95 -3.14
CA THR A 110 0.27 6.85 -3.56
C THR A 110 -0.39 6.30 -4.82
N ILE A 111 -1.72 6.19 -4.78
CA ILE A 111 -2.55 5.71 -5.89
C ILE A 111 -3.50 6.85 -6.27
N ASP A 112 -3.42 7.33 -7.50
CA ASP A 112 -4.35 8.35 -8.01
C ASP A 112 -5.40 7.67 -8.89
N LEU A 113 -6.68 7.85 -8.54
CA LEU A 113 -7.78 7.26 -9.30
C LEU A 113 -8.36 8.21 -10.35
N HIS A 114 -8.08 9.52 -10.31
CA HIS A 114 -8.56 10.53 -11.26
C HIS A 114 -10.08 10.56 -11.52
N VAL A 115 -10.90 10.12 -10.57
CA VAL A 115 -12.38 10.03 -10.73
C VAL A 115 -13.17 10.86 -9.70
N GLY A 116 -12.48 11.73 -8.95
CA GLY A 116 -13.09 12.62 -7.97
C GLY A 116 -12.07 13.45 -7.22
N SER A 117 -12.33 13.72 -5.94
CA SER A 117 -11.48 14.56 -5.09
C SER A 117 -11.32 14.02 -3.67
N ALA A 118 -11.92 12.87 -3.36
CA ALA A 118 -11.80 12.25 -2.05
C ALA A 118 -10.46 11.53 -1.91
N SER A 119 -9.99 11.41 -0.68
CA SER A 119 -8.75 10.70 -0.35
C SER A 119 -8.85 9.97 0.97
N ALA A 120 -8.04 8.92 1.12
CA ALA A 120 -7.89 8.20 2.37
C ALA A 120 -6.50 7.54 2.43
N THR A 121 -5.97 7.40 3.64
CA THR A 121 -4.74 6.64 3.89
C THR A 121 -5.04 5.43 4.74
N VAL A 122 -4.65 4.25 4.26
CA VAL A 122 -4.71 2.98 4.98
C VAL A 122 -3.28 2.55 5.32
N MET A 123 -3.06 2.25 6.60
CA MET A 123 -1.76 1.79 7.09
C MET A 123 -1.74 0.25 7.15
N THR A 124 -0.63 -0.37 6.80
CA THR A 124 -0.38 -1.82 6.91
C THR A 124 1.12 -2.09 7.13
N ASN A 125 1.52 -3.35 7.09
CA ASN A 125 2.90 -3.80 7.12
C ASN A 125 3.22 -4.68 5.91
N ASP A 126 4.46 -5.13 5.79
CA ASP A 126 4.86 -6.18 4.87
C ASP A 126 4.39 -7.58 5.33
N LEU A 127 4.73 -8.63 4.56
CA LEU A 127 4.49 -10.03 4.92
C LEU A 127 5.84 -10.75 4.89
N THR A 128 6.30 -11.16 6.06
CA THR A 128 7.68 -11.63 6.28
C THR A 128 7.72 -13.11 6.64
N HIS A 129 8.93 -13.66 6.66
CA HIS A 129 9.13 -15.01 7.21
C HIS A 129 8.85 -15.08 8.70
N ASP A 130 9.23 -14.04 9.46
CA ASP A 130 9.04 -13.98 10.92
C ASP A 130 7.56 -13.97 11.29
N TYR A 131 6.73 -13.24 10.54
CA TYR A 131 5.27 -13.27 10.72
C TYR A 131 4.71 -14.69 10.61
N VAL A 132 5.17 -15.45 9.59
CA VAL A 132 4.75 -16.85 9.40
C VAL A 132 5.28 -17.73 10.54
N HIS A 133 6.52 -17.53 10.98
CA HIS A 133 7.11 -18.31 12.07
C HIS A 133 6.38 -18.08 13.40
N GLU A 134 6.18 -16.82 13.79
CA GLU A 134 5.50 -16.42 15.01
C GLU A 134 4.09 -17.02 15.10
N ASN A 135 3.34 -16.98 14.00
CA ASN A 135 1.96 -17.46 13.93
C ASN A 135 1.81 -18.96 13.58
N SER A 136 2.90 -19.73 13.50
CA SER A 136 2.84 -21.18 13.22
C SER A 136 3.61 -22.04 14.21
N ALA A 137 4.65 -21.50 14.84
CA ALA A 137 5.49 -22.23 15.79
C ALA A 137 4.89 -22.29 17.21
N TYR A 138 4.03 -21.34 17.56
CA TYR A 138 3.42 -21.20 18.87
C TYR A 138 1.90 -21.01 18.74
N SER A 139 1.14 -21.41 19.77
CA SER A 139 -0.26 -20.98 19.89
C SER A 139 -0.27 -19.59 20.53
N THR A 140 -0.75 -18.61 19.79
CA THR A 140 -0.95 -17.22 20.22
C THR A 140 -2.37 -16.97 20.70
#